data_AF-A0A7S2HJC0-F1
#
_entry.id   AF-A0A7S2HJC0-F1
#
_cell.length_a   1.000
_cell.length_b   1.000
_cell.length_c   1.000
_cell.angle_alpha   90.00
_cell.angle_beta   90.00
_cell.angle_gamma   90.00
#
_symmetry.space_group_name_H-M   'P 1'
#
loop_
_entity.id
_entity.type
_entity.pdbx_description
1 polymer ?
#
loop_
_entity_poly.entity_id
_entity_poly.type
_entity_poly.pdbx_seq_one_letter_code
_entity_poly.pdbx_strand_id
1 'polypeptide(L)'
;RSCKASPRGLSPHSSQSRPRPAARWRLHRRLSLKSAMDTEEHEMLKQVVDIITQKREKKLRRSFLHEQLVAEFVGTFFLVLGVTMAVASQHALGPLAVGAITAVMIYSFGSVSGAFFNPAVILAVILSGRRKLSPRVVVHYVLVELVA
;
A
#
# COMPACT_ATOMS: atom_id res chain seq x y z
N ARG A 1 -32.22 -67.56 47.12
CA ARG A 1 -33.43 -66.87 47.66
C ARG A 1 -33.74 -65.75 46.67
N SER A 2 -34.73 -65.93 45.80
CA SER A 2 -36.02 -65.17 45.79
C SER A 2 -35.83 -63.65 45.75
N CYS A 3 -36.49 -62.84 44.93
CA CYS A 3 -37.57 -63.01 43.95
C CYS A 3 -37.69 -61.70 43.14
N LYS A 4 -38.25 -61.82 41.93
CA LYS A 4 -39.06 -60.88 41.12
C LYS A 4 -39.20 -59.40 41.59
N ALA A 5 -39.07 -58.48 40.63
CA ALA A 5 -40.22 -57.73 40.06
C ALA A 5 -39.81 -56.81 38.90
N SER A 6 -40.60 -56.83 37.83
CA SER A 6 -40.67 -55.81 36.76
C SER A 6 -41.64 -54.70 37.21
N PRO A 7 -41.46 -53.47 36.73
CA PRO A 7 -42.54 -52.93 35.90
C PRO A 7 -42.06 -52.20 34.63
N ARG A 8 -42.98 -52.19 33.67
CA ARG A 8 -42.98 -51.48 32.38
C ARG A 8 -42.81 -49.97 32.56
N GLY A 9 -42.10 -49.33 31.63
CA GLY A 9 -41.98 -47.85 31.56
C GLY A 9 -41.35 -47.37 30.25
N LEU A 10 -42.19 -47.27 29.22
CA LEU A 10 -42.15 -46.36 28.05
C LEU A 10 -40.80 -45.80 27.56
N SER A 11 -40.40 -46.26 26.38
CA SER A 11 -39.41 -45.63 25.51
C SER A 11 -39.95 -44.31 24.92
N PRO A 12 -39.22 -43.19 24.96
CA PRO A 12 -39.52 -42.07 24.08
C PRO A 12 -38.92 -42.39 22.71
N HIS A 13 -39.74 -42.92 21.80
CA HIS A 13 -39.42 -42.93 20.37
C HIS A 13 -39.43 -41.47 19.88
N SER A 14 -38.27 -40.81 19.92
CA SER A 14 -38.02 -39.59 19.18
C SER A 14 -38.00 -39.94 17.69
N SER A 15 -39.17 -39.81 17.04
CA SER A 15 -39.31 -39.93 15.60
C SER A 15 -38.61 -38.74 14.93
N GLN A 16 -37.34 -38.95 14.62
CA GLN A 16 -36.55 -38.03 13.81
C GLN A 16 -37.10 -38.07 12.38
N SER A 17 -38.14 -37.26 12.14
CA SER A 17 -38.80 -37.13 10.86
C SER A 17 -37.84 -36.51 9.85
N ARG A 18 -37.30 -37.35 8.95
CA ARG A 18 -36.48 -36.88 7.83
C ARG A 18 -37.34 -35.93 6.97
N PRO A 19 -36.88 -34.70 6.67
CA PRO A 19 -37.65 -33.76 5.88
C PRO A 19 -37.93 -34.33 4.48
N ARG A 20 -39.17 -34.16 4.01
CA ARG A 20 -39.63 -34.60 2.69
C ARG A 20 -38.68 -34.08 1.60
N PRO A 21 -38.35 -34.86 0.55
CA PRO A 21 -37.35 -34.48 -0.46
C PRO A 21 -37.55 -33.08 -1.05
N ALA A 22 -38.81 -32.68 -1.29
CA ALA A 22 -39.16 -31.33 -1.77
C ALA A 22 -38.80 -30.18 -0.79
N ALA A 23 -38.82 -30.42 0.52
CA ALA A 23 -38.41 -29.44 1.52
C ALA A 23 -36.89 -29.24 1.55
N ARG A 24 -36.13 -30.33 1.33
CA ARG A 24 -34.66 -30.27 1.21
C ARG A 24 -34.23 -29.42 0.01
N TRP A 25 -34.88 -29.59 -1.14
CA TRP A 25 -34.61 -28.78 -2.33
C TRP A 25 -34.94 -27.29 -2.13
N ARG A 26 -36.01 -26.99 -1.39
CA ARG A 26 -36.37 -25.62 -1.03
C ARG A 26 -35.36 -24.99 -0.08
N LEU A 27 -34.85 -25.73 0.90
CA LEU A 27 -33.83 -25.23 1.82
C LEU A 27 -32.50 -24.98 1.09
N HIS A 28 -32.06 -25.91 0.24
CA HIS A 28 -30.84 -25.75 -0.55
C HIS A 28 -30.92 -24.55 -1.49
N ARG A 29 -32.08 -24.34 -2.12
CA ARG A 29 -32.29 -23.20 -3.03
C ARG A 29 -32.31 -21.87 -2.25
N ARG A 30 -32.90 -21.83 -1.07
CA ARG A 30 -32.86 -20.64 -0.18
C ARG A 30 -31.44 -20.34 0.30
N LEU A 31 -30.67 -21.35 0.70
CA LEU A 31 -29.29 -21.16 1.14
C LEU A 31 -28.39 -20.70 -0.01
N SER A 32 -28.57 -21.26 -1.22
CA SER A 32 -27.83 -20.86 -2.42
C SER A 32 -28.17 -19.44 -2.89
N LEU A 33 -29.43 -19.02 -2.77
CA LEU A 33 -29.85 -17.65 -3.08
C LEU A 33 -29.32 -16.65 -2.06
N LYS A 34 -29.32 -17.02 -0.76
CA LYS A 34 -28.79 -16.17 0.30
C LYS A 34 -27.28 -15.99 0.16
N SER A 35 -26.53 -17.06 -0.11
CA SER A 35 -25.09 -16.94 -0.36
C SER A 35 -24.77 -16.13 -1.61
N ALA A 36 -25.57 -16.23 -2.68
CA ALA A 36 -25.37 -15.42 -3.88
C ALA A 36 -25.64 -13.93 -3.63
N MET A 37 -26.74 -13.58 -2.93
CA MET A 37 -27.03 -12.20 -2.54
C MET A 37 -25.95 -11.61 -1.63
N ASP A 38 -25.47 -12.38 -0.66
CA ASP A 38 -24.41 -11.94 0.26
C ASP A 38 -23.09 -11.66 -0.51
N THR A 39 -22.82 -12.38 -1.60
CA THR A 39 -21.62 -12.20 -2.43
C THR A 39 -21.71 -10.94 -3.30
N GLU A 40 -22.86 -10.67 -3.89
CA GLU A 40 -23.13 -9.45 -4.67
C GLU A 40 -23.04 -8.18 -3.82
N GLU A 41 -23.56 -8.20 -2.58
CA GLU A 41 -23.40 -7.09 -1.64
C GLU A 41 -21.92 -6.86 -1.28
N HIS A 42 -21.17 -7.93 -1.01
CA HIS A 42 -19.74 -7.83 -0.71
C HIS A 42 -18.92 -7.32 -1.90
N GLU A 43 -19.28 -7.69 -3.13
CA GLU A 43 -18.61 -7.24 -4.34
C GLU A 43 -18.92 -5.77 -4.64
N MET A 44 -20.18 -5.35 -4.49
CA MET A 44 -20.59 -3.95 -4.61
C MET A 44 -19.92 -3.07 -3.54
N LEU A 45 -19.85 -3.52 -2.29
CA LEU A 45 -19.17 -2.80 -1.21
C LEU A 45 -17.67 -2.68 -1.46
N LYS A 46 -17.01 -3.75 -1.93
CA LYS A 46 -15.60 -3.69 -2.34
C LYS A 46 -15.40 -2.66 -3.46
N GLN A 47 -16.27 -2.67 -4.46
CA GLN A 47 -16.18 -1.74 -5.57
C GLN A 47 -16.36 -0.27 -5.11
N VAL A 48 -17.34 0.01 -4.25
CA VAL A 48 -17.56 1.37 -3.71
C VAL A 48 -16.40 1.81 -2.82
N VAL A 49 -15.93 0.95 -1.91
CA VAL A 49 -14.77 1.24 -1.05
C VAL A 49 -13.52 1.46 -1.90
N ASP A 50 -13.24 0.63 -2.90
CA ASP A 50 -12.10 0.79 -3.79
C ASP A 50 -12.17 2.09 -4.58
N ILE A 51 -13.35 2.48 -5.07
CA ILE A 51 -13.54 3.77 -5.76
C ILE A 51 -13.22 4.94 -4.83
N ILE A 52 -13.75 4.93 -3.60
CA ILE A 52 -13.53 6.00 -2.62
C ILE A 52 -12.05 6.07 -2.24
N THR A 53 -11.44 4.91 -2.00
CA THR A 53 -10.04 4.79 -1.57
C THR A 53 -9.10 5.24 -2.69
N GLN A 54 -9.30 4.76 -3.93
CA GLN A 54 -8.53 5.14 -5.11
C GLN A 54 -8.61 6.64 -5.40
N LYS A 55 -9.80 7.24 -5.29
CA LYS A 55 -9.99 8.67 -5.56
C LYS A 55 -9.25 9.53 -4.53
N ARG A 56 -9.26 9.11 -3.26
CA ARG A 56 -8.54 9.77 -2.17
C ARG A 56 -7.03 9.67 -2.37
N GLU A 57 -6.50 8.49 -2.68
CA GLU A 57 -5.06 8.30 -2.89
C GLU A 57 -4.52 9.10 -4.08
N LYS A 58 -5.24 9.13 -5.20
CA LYS A 58 -4.83 9.94 -6.37
C LYS A 58 -4.81 11.43 -6.07
N LYS A 59 -5.77 11.92 -5.27
CA LYS A 59 -5.81 13.33 -4.86
C LYS A 59 -4.66 13.65 -3.90
N LEU A 60 -4.41 12.79 -2.91
CA LEU A 60 -3.33 12.96 -1.95
C LEU A 60 -1.96 12.98 -2.64
N ARG A 61 -1.70 12.01 -3.54
CA ARG A 61 -0.44 11.95 -4.30
C ARG A 61 -0.18 13.21 -5.10
N ARG A 62 -1.19 13.83 -5.71
CA ARG A 62 -1.01 15.07 -6.49
C ARG A 62 -0.60 16.25 -5.63
N SER A 63 -1.17 16.41 -4.44
CA SER A 63 -0.81 17.51 -3.54
C SER A 63 0.65 17.44 -3.12
N PHE A 64 1.14 16.22 -2.83
CA PHE A 64 2.52 16.01 -2.40
C PHE A 64 3.57 16.11 -3.51
N LEU A 65 3.19 16.05 -4.80
CA LEU A 65 4.16 16.17 -5.89
C LEU A 65 4.88 17.52 -5.87
N HIS A 66 4.18 18.61 -5.57
CA HIS A 66 4.82 19.92 -5.51
C HIS A 66 5.88 20.00 -4.41
N GLU A 67 5.58 19.45 -3.23
CA GLU A 67 6.52 19.38 -2.10
C GLU A 67 7.74 18.53 -2.46
N GLN A 68 7.52 17.40 -3.14
CA GLN A 68 8.58 16.53 -3.63
C GLN A 68 9.50 17.22 -4.64
N LEU A 69 8.92 17.96 -5.60
CA LEU A 69 9.70 18.67 -6.61
C LEU A 69 10.51 19.80 -5.99
N VAL A 70 9.93 20.57 -5.05
CA VAL A 70 10.69 21.61 -4.33
C VAL A 70 11.82 20.99 -3.51
N ALA A 71 11.58 19.85 -2.85
CA ALA A 71 12.60 19.15 -2.10
C ALA A 71 13.77 18.67 -2.99
N GLU A 72 13.48 18.07 -4.16
CA GLU A 72 14.52 17.67 -5.12
C GLU A 72 15.30 18.88 -5.66
N PHE A 73 14.61 19.98 -6.00
CA PHE A 73 15.26 21.22 -6.45
C PHE A 73 16.23 21.77 -5.39
N VAL A 74 15.75 21.92 -4.15
CA VAL A 74 16.55 22.49 -3.05
C VAL A 74 17.74 21.60 -2.74
N GLY A 75 17.55 20.28 -2.69
CA GLY A 75 18.66 19.35 -2.42
C GLY A 75 19.71 19.33 -3.54
N THR A 76 19.30 19.34 -4.81
CA THR A 76 20.24 19.45 -5.94
C THR A 76 20.97 20.79 -5.96
N PHE A 77 20.27 21.90 -5.68
CA PHE A 77 20.90 23.22 -5.57
C PHE A 77 22.03 23.22 -4.52
N PHE A 78 21.79 22.69 -3.31
CA PHE A 78 22.83 22.62 -2.28
C PHE A 78 23.96 21.64 -2.61
N LEU A 79 23.65 20.54 -3.31
CA LEU A 79 24.67 19.62 -3.81
C LEU A 79 25.60 20.32 -4.80
N VAL A 80 25.04 20.98 -5.83
CA VAL A 80 25.81 21.71 -6.85
C VAL A 80 26.56 22.89 -6.24
N LEU A 81 25.92 23.65 -5.36
CA LEU A 81 26.56 24.74 -4.62
C LEU A 81 27.74 24.22 -3.79
N GLY A 82 27.55 23.12 -3.06
CA GLY A 82 28.61 22.50 -2.27
C GLY A 82 29.80 22.08 -3.14
N VAL A 83 29.53 21.41 -4.27
CA VAL A 83 30.57 20.97 -5.20
C VAL A 83 31.31 22.15 -5.82
N THR A 84 30.59 23.16 -6.31
CA THR A 84 31.18 24.35 -6.93
C THR A 84 32.05 25.12 -5.94
N MET A 85 31.60 25.28 -4.69
CA MET A 85 32.40 25.91 -3.63
C MET A 85 33.63 25.07 -3.26
N ALA A 86 33.48 23.75 -3.14
CA ALA A 86 34.60 22.84 -2.84
C ALA A 86 35.69 22.88 -3.93
N VAL A 87 35.28 22.95 -5.20
CA VAL A 87 36.20 23.10 -6.34
C VAL A 87 36.86 24.48 -6.33
N ALA A 88 36.09 25.55 -6.11
CA ALA A 88 36.60 26.91 -6.08
C ALA A 88 37.59 27.14 -4.94
N SER A 89 37.38 26.53 -3.77
CA SER A 89 38.25 26.70 -2.61
C SER A 89 39.54 25.86 -2.68
N GLN A 90 39.62 24.86 -3.57
CA GLN A 90 40.72 23.88 -3.70
C GLN A 90 41.19 23.29 -2.36
N HIS A 91 40.29 23.16 -1.39
CA HIS A 91 40.64 22.72 -0.05
C HIS A 91 40.56 21.20 0.02
N ALA A 92 41.50 20.56 0.70
CA ALA A 92 41.54 19.09 0.86
C ALA A 92 40.27 18.50 1.51
N LEU A 93 39.52 19.31 2.26
CA LEU A 93 38.28 18.92 2.94
C LEU A 93 37.01 19.20 2.12
N GLY A 94 37.15 19.70 0.88
CA GLY A 94 36.02 19.99 -0.02
C GLY A 94 35.05 18.81 -0.17
N PRO A 95 35.52 17.58 -0.47
CA PRO A 95 34.65 16.41 -0.58
C PRO A 95 33.90 16.09 0.73
N LEU A 96 34.53 16.30 1.89
CA LEU A 96 33.88 16.10 3.19
C LEU A 96 32.77 17.11 3.41
N ALA A 97 32.98 18.37 3.05
CA ALA A 97 31.96 19.42 3.12
C ALA A 97 30.77 19.13 2.20
N VAL A 98 31.03 18.69 0.95
CA VAL A 98 29.99 18.25 0.00
C VAL A 98 29.20 17.07 0.58
N GLY A 99 29.90 16.06 1.12
CA GLY A 99 29.26 14.91 1.75
C GLY A 99 28.39 15.32 2.94
N ALA A 100 28.88 16.24 3.78
CA ALA A 100 28.16 16.72 4.95
C ALA A 100 26.87 17.47 4.58
N ILE A 101 26.93 18.43 3.65
CA ILE A 101 25.73 19.16 3.23
C ILE A 101 24.73 18.22 2.55
N THR A 102 25.21 17.31 1.71
CA THR A 102 24.34 16.32 1.03
C THR A 102 23.68 15.38 2.05
N ALA A 103 24.41 14.93 3.08
CA ALA A 103 23.86 14.09 4.13
C ALA A 103 22.75 14.82 4.93
N VAL A 104 22.94 16.10 5.23
CA VAL A 104 21.89 16.93 5.88
C VAL A 104 20.65 17.02 4.98
N MET A 105 20.82 17.29 3.69
CA MET A 105 19.69 17.36 2.75
C MET A 105 18.97 16.01 2.63
N ILE A 106 19.69 14.89 2.59
CA ILE A 106 19.10 13.54 2.56
C ILE A 106 18.30 13.27 3.84
N TYR A 107 18.83 13.65 5.00
CA TYR A 107 18.13 13.49 6.27
C TYR A 107 16.84 14.33 6.33
N SER A 108 16.90 15.57 5.85
CA SER A 108 15.75 16.49 5.86
C SER A 108 14.65 16.11 4.85
N PHE A 109 15.03 15.72 3.64
CA PHE A 109 14.08 15.54 2.53
C PHE A 109 13.83 14.07 2.16
N GLY A 110 14.55 13.12 2.76
CA GLY A 110 14.40 11.70 2.47
C GLY A 110 12.99 11.16 2.70
N SER A 111 12.26 11.69 3.69
CA SER A 111 10.86 11.34 3.96
C SER A 111 9.87 12.04 3.02
N VAL A 112 10.29 13.13 2.37
CA VAL A 112 9.44 13.94 1.47
C VAL A 112 9.51 13.39 0.05
N SER A 113 10.70 13.41 -0.57
CA SER A 113 10.90 13.08 -1.98
C SER A 113 11.65 11.76 -2.22
N GLY A 114 12.35 11.25 -1.20
CA GLY A 114 13.32 10.17 -1.33
C GLY A 114 14.76 10.63 -1.47
N ALA A 115 14.99 11.95 -1.62
CA ALA A 115 16.28 12.62 -1.67
C ALA A 115 17.24 12.01 -2.70
N PHE A 116 16.87 12.07 -3.99
CA PHE A 116 17.71 11.55 -5.06
C PHE A 116 18.78 12.57 -5.47
N PHE A 117 18.37 13.81 -5.67
CA PHE A 117 19.17 14.99 -5.99
C PHE A 117 20.10 14.85 -7.21
N ASN A 118 19.96 13.76 -7.97
CA ASN A 118 20.86 13.36 -9.03
C ASN A 118 20.16 12.35 -9.96
N PRO A 119 20.08 12.63 -11.27
CA PRO A 119 19.39 11.77 -12.22
C PRO A 119 20.02 10.37 -12.34
N ALA A 120 21.32 10.23 -12.10
CA ALA A 120 21.99 8.93 -12.07
C ALA A 120 21.53 8.06 -10.89
N VAL A 121 21.24 8.68 -9.74
CA VAL A 121 20.74 7.96 -8.56
C VAL A 121 19.29 7.51 -8.80
N ILE A 122 18.47 8.35 -9.42
CA ILE A 122 17.12 7.96 -9.85
C ILE A 122 17.18 6.74 -10.77
N LEU A 123 18.08 6.78 -11.77
CA LEU A 123 18.27 5.66 -12.70
C LEU A 123 18.71 4.38 -11.97
N ALA A 124 19.66 4.49 -11.04
CA ALA A 124 20.10 3.35 -10.22
C ALA A 124 18.93 2.74 -9.43
N VAL A 125 18.04 3.56 -8.87
CA VAL A 125 16.86 3.08 -8.14
C VAL A 125 15.84 2.42 -9.08
N ILE A 126 15.64 2.94 -10.29
CA ILE A 126 14.79 2.30 -11.30
C ILE A 126 15.35 0.93 -11.69
N LEU A 127 16.66 0.86 -11.97
CA LEU A 127 17.36 -0.36 -12.35
C LEU A 127 17.44 -1.38 -11.21
N SER A 128 17.40 -0.93 -9.95
CA SER A 128 17.39 -1.81 -8.78
C SER A 128 16.13 -2.70 -8.67
N GLY A 129 15.12 -2.51 -9.53
CA GLY A 129 13.89 -3.31 -9.55
C GLY A 129 12.94 -3.04 -8.39
N ARG A 130 13.26 -2.10 -7.49
CA ARG A 130 12.45 -1.79 -6.29
C ARG A 130 11.11 -1.11 -6.60
N ARG A 131 10.82 -0.77 -7.87
CA ARG A 131 9.59 -0.12 -8.39
C ARG A 131 9.03 0.99 -7.48
N LYS A 132 9.92 1.77 -6.86
CA LYS A 132 9.53 2.82 -5.90
C LYS A 132 8.94 4.06 -6.56
N LEU A 133 9.23 4.28 -7.84
CA LEU A 133 8.88 5.50 -8.56
C LEU A 133 8.02 5.20 -9.78
N SER A 134 7.01 6.04 -10.00
CA SER A 134 6.23 6.03 -11.24
C SER A 134 7.04 6.71 -12.34
N PRO A 135 7.03 6.21 -13.60
CA PRO A 135 7.77 6.81 -14.71
C PRO A 135 7.47 8.30 -14.92
N ARG A 136 6.24 8.74 -14.65
CA ARG A 136 5.89 10.17 -14.75
C ARG A 136 6.63 11.00 -13.71
N VAL A 137 6.69 10.54 -12.47
CA VAL A 137 7.37 11.26 -11.37
C VAL A 137 8.87 11.34 -11.64
N VAL A 138 9.46 10.27 -12.15
CA VAL A 138 10.88 10.23 -12.59
C VAL A 138 11.17 11.37 -13.58
N VAL A 139 10.34 11.53 -14.61
CA VAL A 139 10.54 12.59 -15.60
C VAL A 139 10.50 13.97 -14.94
N HIS A 140 9.56 14.21 -14.02
CA HIS A 140 9.47 15.50 -13.34
C HIS A 140 10.68 15.75 -12.43
N TYR A 141 11.14 14.74 -11.70
CA TYR A 141 12.32 14.84 -10.85
C TYR A 141 13.56 15.18 -11.69
N VAL A 142 13.83 14.42 -12.75
CA VAL A 142 14.98 14.66 -13.63
C VAL A 142 14.93 16.07 -14.24
N LEU A 143 13.76 16.54 -14.68
CA LEU A 143 13.63 17.90 -15.21
C LEU A 143 13.97 18.97 -14.17
N VAL A 144 13.53 18.77 -12.92
CA VAL A 144 13.80 19.72 -11.84
C VAL A 144 15.26 19.70 -11.41
N GLU A 145 15.86 18.51 -11.29
CA GLU A 145 17.29 18.35 -10.98
C GLU A 145 18.19 18.98 -12.06
N LEU A 146 17.77 18.99 -13.33
CA LEU A 146 18.51 19.64 -14.42
C LEU A 146 18.37 21.17 -14.44
N VAL A 147 17.32 21.71 -13.82
CA VAL A 147 17.07 23.16 -13.74
C VAL A 147 17.74 23.79 -12.51
N ALA A 148 17.98 23.01 -11.46
CA ALA A 148 18.63 23.43 -10.22
C ALA A 148 20.12 23.76 -10.40
#